data_AF-A0A7H0GWB9-F1
#
_entry.id   AF-A0A7H0GWB9-F1
#
_cell.length_a   1.000
_cell.length_b   1.000
_cell.length_c   1.000
_cell.angle_alpha   90.00
_cell.angle_beta   90.00
_cell.angle_gamma   90.00
#
_symmetry.space_group_name_H-M   'P 1'
#
loop_
_entity.id
_entity.type
_entity.pdbx_description
1 polymer ?
#
loop_
_entity_poly.entity_id
_entity_poly.type
_entity_poly.pdbx_seq_one_letter_code
_entity_poly.pdbx_strand_id
1 'polypeptide(L)'
;MRTSTAILSTALFTLFLTSCQQQADDQLSPQPKADPTEALTTQQLDSQILSRLRETGRFDWNQASEHFVWSALTRSDYVLSVGYKPAGFVGELPPMLPRRRLGKPPVRRCWS
;
A
#
# COMPACT_ATOMS: atom_id res chain seq x y z
N MET A 1 -15.63 -4.88 57.05
CA MET A 1 -15.99 -4.03 55.88
C MET A 1 -14.77 -3.60 55.03
N ARG A 2 -13.69 -4.42 54.93
CA ARG A 2 -12.46 -4.05 54.19
C ARG A 2 -12.16 -4.96 52.99
N THR A 3 -12.94 -6.02 52.76
CA THR A 3 -12.73 -6.98 51.68
C THR A 3 -13.58 -6.69 50.43
N SER A 4 -14.68 -5.93 50.56
CA SER A 4 -15.58 -5.62 49.43
C SER A 4 -14.99 -4.64 48.42
N THR A 5 -14.12 -3.71 48.85
CA THR A 5 -13.46 -2.75 47.93
C THR A 5 -12.35 -3.40 47.10
N ALA A 6 -11.70 -4.44 47.63
CA ALA A 6 -10.66 -5.19 46.91
C ALA A 6 -11.23 -6.02 45.74
N ILE A 7 -12.46 -6.54 45.90
CA ILE A 7 -13.15 -7.35 44.88
C ILE A 7 -13.66 -6.45 43.72
N LEU A 8 -14.13 -5.24 44.04
CA LEU A 8 -14.54 -4.25 43.03
C LEU A 8 -13.37 -3.76 42.18
N SER A 9 -12.19 -3.56 42.77
CA SER A 9 -11.00 -3.12 42.04
C SER A 9 -10.41 -4.20 41.13
N THR A 10 -10.49 -5.48 41.53
CA THR A 10 -10.01 -6.59 40.70
C THR A 10 -10.97 -6.92 39.55
N ALA A 11 -12.28 -6.78 39.74
CA ALA A 11 -13.27 -6.94 38.67
C ALA A 11 -13.16 -5.87 37.58
N LEU A 12 -12.75 -4.64 37.93
CA LEU A 12 -12.56 -3.57 36.96
C LEU A 12 -11.30 -3.77 36.09
N PHE A 13 -10.27 -4.44 36.61
CA PHE A 13 -9.00 -4.64 35.92
C PHE A 13 -9.07 -5.75 34.85
N THR A 14 -9.94 -6.74 35.01
CA THR A 14 -10.11 -7.84 34.05
C THR A 14 -10.86 -7.42 32.78
N LEU A 15 -11.71 -6.38 32.86
CA LEU A 15 -12.41 -5.80 31.71
C LEU A 15 -11.50 -5.07 30.72
N PHE A 16 -10.32 -4.61 31.15
CA PHE A 16 -9.35 -3.94 30.25
C PHE A 16 -8.55 -4.91 29.38
N LEU A 17 -8.47 -6.20 29.75
CA LEU A 17 -7.67 -7.19 29.02
C LEU A 17 -8.42 -7.83 27.83
N THR A 18 -9.72 -7.57 27.64
CA THR A 18 -10.52 -8.17 26.57
C THR A 18 -10.70 -7.25 25.34
N SER A 19 -10.04 -6.09 25.30
CA SER A 19 -10.24 -5.04 24.29
C SER A 19 -9.41 -5.21 22.99
N CYS A 20 -9.12 -6.43 22.53
CA CYS A 20 -8.62 -6.65 21.16
C CYS A 20 -8.62 -8.14 20.81
N GLN A 21 -9.74 -8.66 20.35
CA GLN A 21 -9.70 -9.80 19.42
C GLN A 21 -9.81 -9.19 18.02
N GLN A 22 -8.66 -9.05 17.37
CA GLN A 22 -8.59 -8.73 15.95
C GLN A 22 -9.23 -9.92 15.22
N GLN A 23 -10.48 -9.77 14.79
CA GLN A 23 -11.14 -10.77 13.95
C GLN A 23 -10.39 -10.78 12.61
N ALA A 24 -9.55 -11.80 12.43
CA ALA A 24 -8.92 -12.06 11.15
C ALA A 24 -10.01 -12.47 10.16
N ASP A 25 -10.32 -11.57 9.24
CA ASP A 25 -11.18 -11.82 8.10
C ASP A 25 -10.42 -12.75 7.13
N ASP A 26 -10.40 -14.05 7.45
CA ASP A 26 -9.76 -15.12 6.69
C ASP A 26 -10.64 -15.54 5.49
N GLN A 27 -11.19 -14.57 4.76
CA GLN A 27 -11.99 -14.86 3.57
C GLN A 27 -11.40 -14.20 2.32
N LEU A 28 -10.87 -15.07 1.45
CA LEU A 28 -10.30 -14.85 0.12
C LEU A 28 -8.84 -14.38 0.07
N SER A 29 -7.92 -15.14 0.68
CA SER A 29 -6.56 -15.18 0.14
C SER A 29 -6.48 -16.33 -0.89
N PRO A 30 -6.21 -16.05 -2.18
CA PRO A 30 -5.85 -17.09 -3.14
C PRO A 30 -4.74 -17.97 -2.56
N GLN A 31 -4.86 -19.29 -2.69
CA GLN A 31 -3.80 -20.24 -2.33
C GLN A 31 -2.46 -19.72 -2.89
N PRO A 32 -1.43 -19.51 -2.04
CA PRO A 32 -0.17 -18.95 -2.51
C PRO A 32 0.41 -19.88 -3.57
N LYS A 33 0.43 -19.43 -4.82
CA LYS A 33 1.36 -20.03 -5.79
C LYS A 33 2.76 -19.77 -5.26
N ALA A 34 3.68 -20.71 -5.48
CA ALA A 34 5.05 -20.54 -5.04
C ALA A 34 5.58 -19.20 -5.56
N ASP A 35 5.81 -18.25 -4.64
CA ASP A 35 6.25 -16.92 -5.00
C ASP A 35 7.63 -17.03 -5.66
N PRO A 36 7.84 -16.38 -6.80
CA PRO A 36 9.15 -16.38 -7.42
C PRO A 36 10.17 -15.78 -6.45
N THR A 37 11.21 -16.55 -6.16
CA THR A 37 12.22 -16.18 -5.15
C THR A 37 13.15 -15.06 -5.64
N GLU A 38 13.16 -14.80 -6.94
CA GLU A 38 14.03 -13.81 -7.56
C GLU A 38 13.24 -12.72 -8.29
N ALA A 39 13.61 -11.47 -8.04
CA ALA A 39 13.05 -10.31 -8.71
C ALA A 39 13.60 -10.17 -10.13
N LEU A 40 12.74 -9.82 -11.09
CA LEU A 40 13.15 -9.47 -12.44
C LEU A 40 14.23 -8.39 -12.42
N THR A 41 15.12 -8.41 -13.41
CA THR A 41 16.14 -7.36 -13.57
C THR A 41 15.50 -6.07 -14.07
N THR A 42 16.15 -4.93 -13.83
CA THR A 42 15.69 -3.63 -14.36
C THR A 42 15.54 -3.66 -15.87
N GLN A 43 16.46 -4.32 -16.59
CA GLN A 43 16.39 -4.47 -18.04
C GLN A 43 15.14 -5.25 -18.50
N GLN A 44 14.76 -6.31 -17.77
CA GLN A 44 13.54 -7.08 -18.08
C GLN A 44 12.29 -6.20 -17.87
N LEU A 45 12.23 -5.49 -16.74
CA LEU A 45 11.14 -4.56 -16.43
C LEU A 45 11.01 -3.47 -17.49
N ASP A 46 12.11 -2.78 -17.80
CA ASP A 46 12.16 -1.67 -18.77
C ASP A 46 11.76 -2.14 -20.16
N SER A 47 12.26 -3.30 -20.61
CA SER A 47 11.93 -3.81 -21.94
C SER A 47 10.43 -4.07 -22.11
N GLN A 48 9.79 -4.63 -21.07
CA GLN A 48 8.36 -4.90 -21.10
C GLN A 48 7.53 -3.61 -21.01
N ILE A 49 7.89 -2.69 -20.11
CA ILE A 49 7.22 -1.39 -19.97
C ILE A 49 7.31 -0.60 -21.27
N LEU A 50 8.51 -0.50 -21.86
CA LEU A 50 8.72 0.22 -23.12
C LEU A 50 8.03 -0.43 -24.30
N SER A 51 7.89 -1.76 -24.35
CA SER A 51 7.07 -2.42 -25.38
C SER A 51 5.61 -1.98 -25.29
N ARG A 52 5.03 -2.08 -24.09
CA ARG A 52 3.62 -1.71 -23.85
C ARG A 52 3.35 -0.23 -24.09
N LEU A 53 4.27 0.64 -23.70
CA LEU A 53 4.19 2.08 -23.97
C LEU A 53 4.21 2.38 -25.47
N ARG A 54 5.05 1.68 -26.25
CA ARG A 54 5.09 1.84 -27.71
C ARG A 54 3.81 1.34 -28.39
N GLU A 55 3.24 0.24 -27.89
CA GLU A 55 2.03 -0.37 -28.46
C GLU A 55 0.76 0.43 -28.12
N THR A 56 0.63 0.92 -26.89
CA THR A 56 -0.65 1.44 -26.37
C THR A 56 -0.60 2.89 -25.90
N GLY A 57 0.59 3.49 -25.83
CA GLY A 57 0.81 4.84 -25.28
C GLY A 57 0.73 4.92 -23.75
N ARG A 58 0.46 3.81 -23.05
CA ARG A 58 0.36 3.75 -21.58
C ARG A 58 0.82 2.41 -21.01
N PHE A 59 1.11 2.38 -19.72
CA PHE A 59 1.34 1.15 -18.99
C PHE A 59 0.28 1.02 -17.91
N ASP A 60 -0.51 -0.06 -17.94
CA ASP A 60 -1.57 -0.33 -16.98
C ASP A 60 -1.10 -1.34 -15.94
N TRP A 61 -0.80 -0.85 -14.74
CA TRP A 61 -0.33 -1.68 -13.63
C TRP A 61 -1.35 -2.73 -13.18
N ASN A 62 -2.65 -2.54 -13.44
CA ASN A 62 -3.66 -3.54 -13.11
C ASN A 62 -3.58 -4.80 -13.99
N GLN A 63 -2.88 -4.71 -15.12
CA GLN A 63 -2.66 -5.82 -16.03
C GLN A 63 -1.30 -6.50 -15.83
N ALA A 64 -0.46 -5.97 -14.94
CA ALA A 64 0.81 -6.58 -14.59
C ALA A 64 0.60 -7.77 -13.64
N SER A 65 1.46 -8.79 -13.76
CA SER A 65 1.45 -9.90 -12.80
C SER A 65 1.95 -9.44 -11.44
N GLU A 66 1.53 -10.13 -10.38
CA GLU A 66 1.98 -9.89 -9.01
C GLU A 66 3.52 -9.93 -8.90
N HIS A 67 4.16 -10.92 -9.54
CA HIS A 67 5.62 -11.02 -9.60
C HIS A 67 6.28 -9.81 -10.29
N PHE A 68 5.66 -9.26 -11.34
CA PHE A 68 6.18 -8.08 -12.02
C PHE A 68 6.07 -6.83 -11.13
N VAL A 69 4.93 -6.64 -10.45
CA VAL A 69 4.72 -5.54 -9.51
C VAL A 69 5.68 -5.63 -8.32
N TRP A 70 5.83 -6.82 -7.74
CA TRP A 70 6.77 -7.07 -6.66
C TRP A 70 8.23 -6.86 -7.10
N SER A 71 8.59 -7.32 -8.29
CA SER A 71 9.93 -7.08 -8.86
C SER A 71 10.20 -5.58 -9.04
N ALA A 72 9.24 -4.83 -9.58
CA ALA A 72 9.38 -3.38 -9.74
C ALA A 72 9.51 -2.66 -8.38
N LEU A 73 8.72 -3.07 -7.38
CA LEU A 73 8.83 -2.55 -6.02
C LEU A 73 10.22 -2.82 -5.43
N THR A 74 10.72 -4.05 -5.60
CA THR A 74 12.02 -4.51 -5.08
C THR A 74 13.21 -3.81 -5.75
N ARG A 75 13.08 -3.46 -7.04
CA ARG A 75 14.11 -2.72 -7.80
C ARG A 75 14.01 -1.20 -7.66
N SER A 76 13.06 -0.70 -6.88
CA SER A 76 12.87 0.72 -6.56
C SER A 76 13.32 1.03 -5.11
N ASP A 77 12.80 2.09 -4.51
CA ASP A 77 13.01 2.43 -3.11
C ASP A 77 12.01 1.74 -2.16
N TYR A 78 11.37 0.65 -2.60
CA TYR A 78 10.30 -0.06 -1.88
C TYR A 78 9.08 0.81 -1.55
N VAL A 79 8.86 1.89 -2.31
CA VAL A 79 7.72 2.80 -2.12
C VAL A 79 6.66 2.55 -3.20
N LEU A 80 5.43 2.27 -2.76
CA LEU A 80 4.25 2.12 -3.62
C LEU A 80 3.15 3.08 -3.17
N SER A 81 2.53 3.78 -4.12
CA SER A 81 1.32 4.58 -3.89
C SER A 81 0.11 3.84 -4.44
N VAL A 82 -0.86 3.52 -3.57
CA VAL A 82 -2.10 2.85 -3.96
C VAL A 82 -3.29 3.79 -3.79
N GLY A 83 -4.12 3.89 -4.83
CA GLY A 83 -5.42 4.54 -4.75
C GLY A 83 -6.47 3.54 -4.33
N TYR A 84 -7.20 3.81 -3.25
CA TYR A 84 -8.31 2.96 -2.79
C TYR A 84 -9.66 3.57 -3.15
N LYS A 85 -10.53 2.77 -3.77
CA LYS A 85 -11.94 3.14 -3.99
C LYS A 85 -12.83 2.13 -3.25
N PRO A 86 -13.57 2.54 -2.21
CA PRO A 86 -14.44 1.63 -1.48
C PRO A 86 -15.62 1.16 -2.34
N ALA A 87 -16.14 -0.02 -2.01
CA ALA A 87 -17.38 -0.52 -2.60
C ALA A 87 -18.54 0.44 -2.33
N GLY A 88 -19.36 0.74 -3.34
CA GLY A 88 -20.47 1.69 -3.21
C GLY A 88 -20.08 3.17 -3.26
N PHE A 89 -18.80 3.51 -3.50
CA PHE A 89 -18.41 4.89 -3.77
C PHE A 89 -18.93 5.33 -5.14
N VAL A 90 -19.90 6.25 -5.14
CA VAL A 90 -20.57 6.79 -6.35
C VAL A 90 -19.90 8.09 -6.84
N GLY A 91 -18.88 8.59 -6.13
CA GLY A 91 -18.13 9.76 -6.56
C GLY A 91 -17.24 9.45 -7.76
N GLU A 92 -17.23 10.35 -8.75
CA GLU A 92 -16.17 10.36 -9.76
C GLU A 92 -14.87 10.87 -9.11
N LEU A 93 -13.80 10.08 -9.22
CA LEU A 93 -12.48 10.58 -8.89
C LEU A 93 -12.19 11.74 -9.84
N PRO A 94 -11.82 12.94 -9.33
CA PRO A 94 -11.48 14.05 -10.20
C PRO A 94 -10.39 13.59 -11.18
N PRO A 95 -10.48 13.97 -12.47
CA PRO A 95 -9.46 13.62 -13.44
C PRO A 95 -8.10 14.06 -12.91
N MET A 96 -7.07 13.25 -13.14
CA MET A 96 -5.70 13.59 -12.74
C MET A 96 -5.43 15.02 -13.18
N LEU A 97 -5.27 15.93 -12.21
CA LEU A 97 -5.00 17.33 -12.50
C LEU A 97 -3.76 17.39 -13.39
N PRO A 98 -3.78 18.17 -14.49
CA PRO A 98 -2.58 18.32 -15.31
C PRO A 98 -1.44 18.70 -14.38
N ARG A 99 -0.30 17.99 -14.49
CA ARG A 99 0.90 18.28 -13.69
C ARG A 99 1.17 19.77 -13.79
N ARG A 100 0.84 20.53 -12.74
CA ARG A 100 1.33 21.88 -12.59
C ARG A 100 2.83 21.73 -12.62
N ARG A 101 3.48 22.30 -13.66
CA ARG A 101 4.93 22.54 -13.62
C ARG A 101 5.15 23.40 -12.39
N LEU A 102 5.49 22.76 -11.27
CA LEU A 102 6.03 23.44 -10.12
C LEU A 102 7.27 24.14 -10.67
N GLY A 103 7.16 25.45 -10.84
CA GLY A 103 8.31 26.28 -11.19
C GLY A 103 9.43 25.94 -10.23
N LYS A 104 10.65 25.85 -10.76
CA LYS A 104 11.86 25.55 -10.00
C LYS A 104 11.81 26.35 -8.69
N PRO A 105 11.82 25.70 -7.51
CA PRO A 105 11.82 26.44 -6.26
C PRO A 105 13.02 27.40 -6.29
N PRO A 106 12.86 28.68 -5.89
CA PRO A 106 13.98 29.58 -5.81
C PRO A 106 15.02 28.93 -4.90
N VAL A 107 16.23 28.75 -5.44
CA VAL A 107 17.37 28.23 -4.68
C VAL A 107 17.67 29.24 -3.59
N ARG A 108 17.11 29.02 -2.40
CA ARG A 108 17.55 29.75 -1.21
C ARG A 108 18.95 29.23 -0.92
N ARG A 109 19.96 30.02 -1.27
CA ARG A 109 21.32 29.85 -0.74
C ARG A 109 21.22 30.14 0.75
N CYS A 110 21.10 29.11 1.57
CA CYS A 110 21.50 29.25 2.97
C CYS A 110 23.00 29.55 2.94
N TRP A 111 23.34 30.81 3.23
CA TRP A 111 24.71 31.20 3.51
C TRP A 111 25.11 30.71 4.90
N SER A 112 26.44 30.54 5.01
CA SER A 112 27.29 30.07 6.10
C SER A 112 26.84 30.29 7.55
#